data_AF-A0A379SYV9-F1
#
_entry.id   AF-A0A379SYV9-F1
#
_cell.length_a   1.000
_cell.length_b   1.000
_cell.length_c   1.000
_cell.angle_alpha   90.00
_cell.angle_beta   90.00
_cell.angle_gamma   90.00
#
_symmetry.space_group_name_H-M   'P 1'
#
loop_
_entity.id
_entity.type
_entity.pdbx_description
1 polymer ?
#
loop_
_entity_poly.entity_id
_entity_poly.type
_entity_poly.pdbx_seq_one_letter_code
_entity_poly.pdbx_strand_id
1 'polypeptide(L)'
;MGRWLAGRLMKEPGLVSCQQPAHRYKRGGHEHIAIPNHPERQFAVTGPNQVWCGDVTCIWTGKRWAYLAVVLDLFARKPVGRAMSFSAGQQTDHQSAGNGMGNPW
;
A
#
# COMPACT_ATOMS: atom_id res chain seq x y z
N MET A 1 2.29 19.90 -30.13
CA MET A 1 2.13 21.27 -29.59
C MET A 1 2.94 21.41 -28.32
N GLY A 2 3.82 22.41 -28.21
CA GLY A 2 4.65 22.61 -27.00
C GLY A 2 3.96 23.42 -25.91
N ARG A 3 4.38 23.27 -24.66
CA ARG A 3 3.80 23.94 -23.47
C ARG A 3 3.63 25.47 -23.63
N TRP A 4 4.56 26.12 -24.34
CA TRP A 4 4.56 27.57 -24.57
C TRP A 4 3.47 28.01 -25.55
N LEU A 5 3.23 27.24 -26.60
CA LEU A 5 2.17 27.52 -27.58
C LEU A 5 0.79 27.31 -26.97
N ALA A 6 0.62 26.23 -26.19
CA ALA A 6 -0.62 25.98 -25.45
C ALA A 6 -0.93 27.13 -24.45
N GLY A 7 0.06 27.58 -23.68
CA GLY A 7 -0.11 28.69 -22.74
C GLY A 7 -0.50 30.01 -23.42
N ARG A 8 0.08 30.32 -24.59
CA ARG A 8 -0.29 31.51 -25.37
C ARG A 8 -1.73 31.43 -25.86
N LEU A 9 -2.14 30.29 -26.42
CA LEU A 9 -3.50 30.07 -26.94
C LEU A 9 -4.57 30.01 -25.85
N MET A 10 -4.23 29.61 -24.63
CA MET A 10 -5.15 29.67 -23.48
C MET A 10 -5.34 31.10 -22.97
N LYS A 11 -4.29 31.93 -23.03
CA LYS A 11 -4.33 33.31 -22.53
C LYS A 11 -5.21 34.24 -23.39
N GLU A 12 -5.22 34.03 -24.70
CA GLU A 12 -6.02 34.81 -25.66
C GLU A 12 -7.53 34.82 -25.35
N PRO A 13 -8.18 33.67 -25.08
CA PRO A 13 -9.56 33.61 -24.59
C PRO A 13 -9.72 33.69 -23.07
N GLY A 14 -8.64 33.95 -22.30
CA GLY A 14 -8.70 34.02 -20.83
C GLY A 14 -8.94 32.69 -20.12
N LEU A 15 -8.60 31.56 -20.75
CA LEU A 15 -8.76 30.22 -20.19
C LEU A 15 -7.65 29.90 -19.18
N VAL A 16 -8.04 29.28 -18.07
CA VAL A 16 -7.13 28.76 -17.04
C VAL A 16 -7.20 27.24 -16.97
N SER A 17 -6.08 26.59 -16.64
CA SER A 17 -6.06 25.14 -16.48
C SER A 17 -6.82 24.73 -15.23
N CYS A 18 -7.85 23.91 -15.38
CA CYS A 18 -8.55 23.25 -14.28
C CYS A 18 -7.90 21.91 -13.89
N GLN A 19 -6.73 21.59 -14.46
CA GLN A 19 -6.03 20.36 -14.14
C GLN A 19 -5.70 20.34 -12.65
N GLN A 20 -6.18 19.32 -11.95
CA GLN A 20 -5.89 19.12 -10.55
C GLN A 20 -4.37 19.01 -10.37
N PRO A 21 -3.76 19.80 -9.48
CA PRO A 21 -2.34 19.65 -9.14
C PRO A 21 -2.07 18.23 -8.67
N ALA A 22 -0.86 17.73 -8.95
CA ALA A 22 -0.44 16.44 -8.42
C ALA A 22 -0.56 16.44 -6.88
N HIS A 23 -1.10 15.35 -6.33
CA HIS A 23 -1.25 15.21 -4.88
C HIS A 23 0.11 15.34 -4.20
N ARG A 24 0.25 16.35 -3.33
CA ARG A 24 1.48 16.61 -2.58
C ARG A 24 1.36 16.01 -1.19
N TYR A 25 2.01 14.87 -0.96
CA TYR A 25 2.12 14.29 0.38
C TYR A 25 2.78 15.28 1.33
N LYS A 26 2.21 15.47 2.53
CA LYS A 26 2.87 16.22 3.60
C LYS A 26 4.17 15.50 3.95
N ARG A 27 5.28 16.25 4.09
CA ARG A 27 6.50 15.67 4.66
C ARG A 27 6.18 15.23 6.09
N GLY A 28 6.46 13.96 6.39
CA GLY A 28 6.21 13.38 7.71
C GLY A 28 7.01 14.11 8.81
N GLY A 29 6.44 14.14 10.02
CA GLY A 29 7.10 14.67 11.23
C GLY A 29 8.08 13.67 11.83
N HIS A 30 8.36 13.82 13.13
CA HIS A 30 9.21 12.89 13.87
C HIS A 30 8.62 11.48 13.92
N GLU A 31 9.50 10.48 13.94
CA GLU A 31 9.11 9.07 14.09
C GLU A 31 8.36 8.86 15.40
N HIS A 32 7.45 7.88 15.39
CA HIS A 32 6.63 7.59 16.55
C HIS A 32 7.46 6.83 17.61
N ILE A 33 7.62 7.42 18.81
CA ILE A 33 8.51 6.90 19.87
C ILE A 33 8.14 5.46 20.29
N ALA A 34 6.85 5.11 20.27
CA ALA A 34 6.39 3.79 20.72
C ALA A 34 6.57 2.67 19.68
N ILE A 35 6.90 2.99 18.42
CA ILE A 35 7.03 2.00 17.35
C ILE A 35 8.39 2.25 16.67
N PRO A 36 9.46 1.61 17.15
CA PRO A 36 10.77 1.80 16.56
C PRO A 36 10.77 1.37 15.09
N ASN A 37 11.33 2.21 14.23
CA ASN A 37 11.48 1.94 12.81
C ASN A 37 12.62 0.94 12.59
N HIS A 38 12.37 -0.35 12.86
CA HIS A 38 13.41 -1.40 12.74
C HIS A 38 14.15 -1.44 11.39
N PRO A 39 13.50 -1.19 10.23
CA PRO A 39 14.22 -1.17 8.97
C PRO A 39 15.07 0.08 8.77
N GLU A 40 14.79 1.22 9.42
CA GLU A 40 15.48 2.51 9.21
C GLU A 40 15.67 2.88 7.72
N ARG A 41 14.69 2.54 6.86
CA ARG A 41 14.77 2.65 5.38
C ARG A 41 15.87 1.82 4.70
N GLN A 42 16.47 0.88 5.42
CA GLN A 42 17.41 -0.12 4.92
C GLN A 42 16.63 -1.28 4.28
N PHE A 43 16.26 -1.13 3.02
CA PHE A 43 15.54 -2.15 2.25
C PHE A 43 16.46 -3.10 1.47
N ALA A 44 17.78 -2.98 1.66
CA ALA A 44 18.79 -3.86 1.08
C ALA A 44 19.00 -5.08 1.99
N VAL A 45 18.07 -6.02 1.91
CA VAL A 45 18.08 -7.27 2.69
C VAL A 45 19.14 -8.22 2.12
N THR A 46 19.87 -8.94 2.97
CA THR A 46 21.01 -9.80 2.55
C THR A 46 20.64 -11.26 2.33
N GLY A 47 19.47 -11.71 2.82
CA GLY A 47 19.00 -13.07 2.63
C GLY A 47 17.47 -13.20 2.72
N PRO A 48 16.92 -14.35 2.28
CA PRO A 48 15.48 -14.60 2.30
C PRO A 48 14.94 -14.66 3.73
N ASN A 49 13.64 -14.39 3.89
CA ASN A 49 12.91 -14.51 5.16
C ASN A 49 13.42 -13.64 6.33
N GLN A 50 14.15 -12.56 6.04
CA GLN A 50 14.63 -11.63 7.08
C GLN A 50 13.68 -10.45 7.30
N VAL A 51 13.12 -9.90 6.22
CA VAL A 51 12.18 -8.78 6.28
C VAL A 51 11.05 -9.02 5.30
N TRP A 52 9.82 -8.90 5.79
CA TRP A 52 8.61 -9.03 5.01
C TRP A 52 7.88 -7.69 4.90
N CYS A 53 7.30 -7.43 3.74
CA CYS A 53 6.47 -6.25 3.49
C CYS A 53 5.05 -6.69 3.20
N GLY A 54 4.09 -6.18 3.98
CA GLY A 54 2.67 -6.44 3.80
C GLY A 54 1.96 -5.25 3.15
N ASP A 55 0.99 -5.53 2.28
CA ASP A 55 0.05 -4.54 1.75
C ASP A 55 -1.39 -5.08 1.81
N VAL A 56 -2.34 -4.19 2.05
CA VAL A 56 -3.77 -4.49 1.96
C VAL A 56 -4.40 -3.56 0.93
N THR A 57 -4.87 -4.13 -0.17
CA THR A 57 -5.49 -3.39 -1.27
C THR A 57 -6.98 -3.72 -1.37
N CYS A 58 -7.81 -2.68 -1.52
CA CYS A 58 -9.24 -2.80 -1.80
C CYS A 58 -9.49 -2.84 -3.30
N ILE A 59 -10.17 -3.89 -3.78
CA ILE A 59 -10.47 -4.12 -5.19
C ILE A 59 -11.99 -4.05 -5.39
N TRP A 60 -12.45 -3.20 -6.32
CA TRP A 60 -13.86 -3.16 -6.69
C TRP A 60 -14.19 -4.30 -7.68
N THR A 61 -15.16 -5.14 -7.34
CA THR A 61 -15.54 -6.31 -8.16
C THR A 61 -16.77 -6.06 -9.04
N GLY A 62 -17.26 -4.82 -9.12
CA GLY A 62 -18.51 -4.48 -9.81
C GLY A 62 -19.76 -4.64 -8.93
N LYS A 63 -19.74 -5.57 -7.96
CA LYS A 63 -20.88 -5.81 -7.04
C LYS A 63 -20.57 -5.41 -5.60
N ARG A 64 -19.33 -5.58 -5.15
CA ARG A 64 -18.86 -5.25 -3.81
C ARG A 64 -17.35 -5.03 -3.78
N TRP A 65 -16.86 -4.50 -2.68
CA TRP A 65 -15.42 -4.44 -2.38
C TRP A 65 -14.90 -5.80 -1.94
N ALA A 66 -13.71 -6.15 -2.43
CA ALA A 66 -12.89 -7.25 -1.94
C ALA A 66 -11.61 -6.67 -1.35
N TYR A 67 -11.12 -7.28 -0.28
CA TYR A 67 -9.90 -6.89 0.42
C TYR A 67 -8.85 -7.98 0.19
N LEU A 68 -7.73 -7.61 -0.44
CA LEU A 68 -6.61 -8.51 -0.71
C LEU A 68 -5.44 -8.10 0.18
N ALA A 69 -5.02 -9.01 1.06
CA ALA A 69 -3.79 -8.89 1.84
C ALA A 69 -2.69 -9.74 1.18
N VAL A 70 -1.51 -9.15 0.97
CA VAL A 70 -0.33 -9.83 0.41
C VAL A 70 0.88 -9.55 1.29
N VAL A 71 1.68 -10.58 1.53
CA VAL A 71 2.99 -10.48 2.20
C VAL A 71 4.08 -10.86 1.20
N LEU A 72 5.07 -10.00 1.04
CA LEU A 72 6.22 -10.15 0.14
C LEU A 72 7.51 -10.33 0.96
N ASP A 73 8.35 -11.30 0.55
CA ASP A 73 9.76 -11.32 0.97
C ASP A 73 10.52 -10.21 0.23
N LEU A 74 11.11 -9.28 0.99
CA LEU A 74 11.85 -8.15 0.43
C LEU A 74 13.14 -8.56 -0.29
N PHE A 75 13.76 -9.68 0.10
CA PHE A 75 14.96 -10.20 -0.56
C PHE A 75 14.62 -10.78 -1.93
N ALA A 76 13.73 -11.77 -1.96
CA ALA A 76 13.40 -12.48 -3.19
C ALA A 76 12.42 -11.74 -4.10
N ARG A 77 11.74 -10.70 -3.59
CA ARG A 77 10.61 -10.00 -4.25
C ARG A 77 9.50 -10.97 -4.65
N LYS A 78 9.26 -11.99 -3.83
CA LYS A 78 8.26 -13.04 -4.05
C LYS A 78 7.18 -12.99 -2.99
N PRO A 79 5.91 -13.21 -3.35
CA PRO A 79 4.84 -13.36 -2.37
C PRO A 79 5.08 -14.62 -1.54
N VAL A 80 5.06 -14.46 -0.22
CA VAL A 80 5.16 -15.56 0.75
C VAL A 80 3.78 -15.97 1.28
N GLY A 81 2.80 -15.07 1.23
CA GLY A 81 1.43 -15.32 1.66
C GLY A 81 0.43 -14.36 1.02
N ARG A 82 -0.84 -14.80 0.90
CA ARG A 82 -1.96 -13.97 0.45
C ARG A 82 -3.27 -14.45 1.06
N ALA A 83 -4.16 -13.51 1.36
CA ALA A 83 -5.53 -13.78 1.79
C ALA A 83 -6.49 -12.79 1.13
N MET A 84 -7.72 -13.24 0.86
CA MET A 84 -8.76 -12.40 0.28
C MET A 84 -10.06 -12.53 1.07
N SER A 85 -10.73 -11.41 1.33
CA SER A 85 -12.04 -11.38 1.99
C SER A 85 -13.01 -10.46 1.27
N PHE A 86 -14.29 -10.80 1.31
CA PHE A 86 -15.40 -9.95 0.85
C PHE A 86 -16.11 -9.22 2.00
N SER A 87 -15.69 -9.47 3.24
CA SER A 87 -16.10 -8.73 4.42
C SER A 87 -14.89 -7.97 4.96
N ALA A 88 -15.09 -6.70 5.35
CA ALA A 88 -14.11 -5.97 6.15
C ALA A 88 -14.17 -6.52 7.58
N GLY A 89 -13.61 -7.71 7.80
CA GLY A 89 -13.62 -8.38 9.09
C GLY A 89 -12.41 -7.98 9.91
N GLN A 90 -12.62 -7.10 10.89
CA GLN A 90 -11.82 -7.08 12.11
C GLN A 90 -12.06 -8.39 12.88
N GLN A 91 -11.01 -8.86 13.56
CA GLN A 91 -11.01 -9.88 14.63
C GLN A 91 -11.49 -11.29 14.23
N THR A 92 -10.54 -12.21 14.02
CA THR A 92 -10.77 -13.64 14.24
C THR A 92 -10.69 -13.87 15.76
N ASP A 93 -11.85 -13.94 16.41
CA ASP A 93 -11.92 -14.32 17.82
C ASP A 93 -11.44 -15.76 18.02
N HIS A 94 -10.62 -15.94 19.05
CA HIS A 94 -10.17 -17.23 19.58
C HIS A 94 -11.38 -18.08 20.00
N GLN A 95 -11.84 -19.03 19.18
CA GLN A 95 -12.58 -20.19 19.68
C GLN A 95 -12.24 -21.49 18.94
N SER A 96 -11.49 -22.32 19.69
CA SER A 96 -11.69 -23.76 19.93
C SER A 96 -11.06 -24.82 19.02
N ALA A 97 -10.27 -25.64 19.70
CA ALA A 97 -10.04 -27.08 19.51
C ALA A 97 -8.93 -27.54 18.54
N GLY A 98 -7.77 -27.86 19.13
CA GLY A 98 -7.20 -29.20 19.06
C GLY A 98 -6.84 -29.76 17.68
N ASN A 99 -5.72 -29.34 17.12
CA ASN A 99 -4.67 -30.25 16.69
C ASN A 99 -3.42 -29.47 16.30
N GLY A 100 -2.26 -30.00 16.72
CA GLY A 100 -0.97 -29.39 16.46
C GLY A 100 -0.69 -29.29 14.96
N MET A 101 -0.67 -28.07 14.46
CA MET A 101 0.28 -27.56 13.46
C MET A 101 0.02 -26.05 13.38
N GLY A 102 0.97 -25.28 13.90
CA GLY A 102 0.93 -23.83 13.83
C GLY A 102 0.98 -23.36 12.38
N ASN A 103 0.07 -22.46 12.02
CA ASN A 103 0.33 -21.12 11.49
C ASN A 103 -1.00 -20.53 10.97
N PRO A 104 -1.58 -19.51 11.64
CA PRO A 104 -2.78 -18.82 11.17
C PRO A 104 -2.44 -17.55 10.37
N TRP A 105 -1.41 -17.62 9.52
CA TRP A 105 -1.02 -16.56 8.59
C TRP A 105 -0.98 -17.10 7.16
#